data_AF-A0A530AE40-F1
#
_entry.id   AF-A0A530AE40-F1
#
_cell.length_a   1.000
_cell.length_b   1.000
_cell.length_c   1.000
_cell.angle_alpha   90.00
_cell.angle_beta   90.00
_cell.angle_gamma   90.00
#
_symmetry.space_group_name_H-M   'P 1'
#
loop_
_entity.id
_entity.type
_entity.pdbx_description
1 polymer ?
#
loop_
_entity_poly.entity_id
_entity_poly.type
_entity_poly.pdbx_seq_one_letter_code
_entity_poly.pdbx_strand_id
1 'polypeptide(L)' 'MIQHVQDARILMYSHDTFGLGHLQRCRTIAHSLVEDFRGLQVLIISGAPIAGAFDYRARVDFVKIPSVIKLR' A
#
# COMPACT_ATOMS: atom_id res chain seq x y z
N MET A 1 20.22 9.59 15.93
CA MET A 1 19.02 9.22 16.71
C MET A 1 17.90 8.86 15.74
N ILE A 2 17.73 7.59 15.40
CA ILE A 2 16.59 7.14 14.59
C ILE A 2 15.50 6.78 15.59
N GLN A 3 14.40 7.54 15.56
CA GLN A 3 13.30 7.40 16.51
C GLN A 3 12.71 5.99 16.46
N HIS A 4 12.42 5.46 17.66
CA HIS A 4 11.85 4.14 17.92
C HIS A 4 10.45 3.98 17.32
N VAL A 5 10.37 3.77 16.00
CA VAL A 5 9.16 3.20 15.39
C VAL A 5 9.21 1.69 15.61
N GLN A 6 9.05 1.28 16.87
CA GLN A 6 8.87 -0.13 17.25
C GLN A 6 7.38 -0.43 17.11
N ASP A 7 7.04 -1.41 16.27
CA ASP A 7 5.69 -1.97 16.11
C ASP A 7 4.59 -1.02 15.62
N ALA A 8 4.94 0.00 14.83
CA ALA A 8 3.93 0.88 14.24
C ALA A 8 3.28 0.26 13.00
N ARG A 9 1.99 0.56 12.84
CA ARG A 9 1.16 0.11 11.71
C ARG A 9 0.68 1.31 10.92
N ILE A 10 0.94 1.31 9.62
CA ILE A 10 0.50 2.35 8.70
C ILE A 10 -0.58 1.78 7.78
N LEU A 11 -1.70 2.48 7.69
CA LEU A 11 -2.70 2.24 6.67
C LEU A 11 -2.50 3.24 5.52
N MET A 12 -2.30 2.76 4.31
CA MET A 12 -2.22 3.58 3.12
C MET A 12 -3.48 3.35 2.29
N TYR A 13 -4.23 4.41 2.02
CA TYR A 13 -5.34 4.36 1.08
C TYR A 13 -4.88 4.78 -0.31
N SER A 14 -5.00 3.86 -1.27
CA SER A 14 -4.76 4.13 -2.68
C SER A 14 -6.10 4.32 -3.38
N HIS A 15 -6.38 5.55 -3.78
CA HIS A 15 -7.62 5.87 -4.47
C HIS A 15 -7.68 5.16 -5.83
N ASP A 16 -8.86 4.64 -6.12
CA ASP A 16 -9.21 3.97 -7.36
C ASP A 16 -9.69 4.97 -8.42
N THR A 17 -8.75 5.47 -9.21
CA THR A 17 -9.07 6.17 -10.46
C THR A 17 -8.54 5.37 -11.65
N PHE A 18 -8.78 5.85 -12.87
CA PHE A 18 -8.19 5.25 -14.06
C PHE A 18 -6.65 5.26 -13.96
N GLY A 19 -6.06 4.08 -14.12
CA GLY A 19 -4.62 3.88 -14.11
C GLY A 19 -4.09 3.30 -12.79
N LEU A 20 -2.82 2.89 -12.82
CA LEU A 20 -2.19 2.14 -11.74
C LEU A 20 -1.23 2.99 -10.89
N GLY A 21 -1.06 4.27 -11.25
CA GLY A 21 -0.04 5.13 -10.66
C GLY A 21 -0.22 5.35 -9.16
N HIS A 22 -1.45 5.40 -8.67
CA HIS A 22 -1.74 5.52 -7.24
C HIS A 22 -1.26 4.27 -6.48
N LEU A 23 -1.63 3.08 -6.96
CA LEU A 23 -1.27 1.82 -6.30
C LEU A 23 0.24 1.56 -6.39
N GLN A 24 0.84 1.79 -7.56
CA GLN A 24 2.27 1.65 -7.77
C GLN A 24 3.07 2.58 -6.85
N ARG A 25 2.66 3.86 -6.72
CA ARG A 25 3.31 4.82 -5.83
C ARG A 25 3.16 4.42 -4.36
N CYS A 26 1.96 4.05 -3.92
CA CYS A 26 1.72 3.57 -2.55
C CYS A 26 2.60 2.37 -2.23
N ARG A 27 2.71 1.40 -3.16
CA ARG A 27 3.58 0.23 -3.01
C ARG A 27 5.07 0.61 -2.90
N THR A 28 5.56 1.49 -3.78
CA THR A 28 6.96 1.94 -3.74
C THR A 28 7.30 2.61 -2.42
N ILE A 29 6.42 3.49 -1.92
CA ILE A 29 6.61 4.14 -0.62
C ILE A 29 6.56 3.12 0.52
N ALA A 30 5.56 2.23 0.53
CA ALA A 30 5.44 1.19 1.55
C ALA A 30 6.67 0.30 1.64
N HIS A 31 7.23 -0.08 0.48
CA HIS A 31 8.44 -0.89 0.39
C HIS A 31 9.65 -0.18 1.01
N SER A 32 9.88 1.10 0.68
CA SER A 32 10.96 1.89 1.28
C SER A 32 10.79 2.02 2.79
N LEU A 33 9.56 2.25 3.26
CA LEU A 33 9.29 2.38 4.69
C LEU A 33 9.58 1.10 5.46
N VAL A 34 9.12 -0.07 4.99
CA VAL A 34 9.42 -1.33 5.71
C VAL A 34 10.90 -1.71 5.61
N GLU A 35 11.61 -1.26 4.57
CA GLU A 35 13.05 -1.50 4.41
C GLU A 35 13.87 -0.71 5.45
N ASP A 36 13.52 0.56 5.66
CA ASP A 36 14.24 1.44 6.60
C ASP A 36 13.84 1.21 8.07
N PHE A 37 12.59 0.77 8.33
CA PHE A 37 12.04 0.64 9.68
C PHE A 37 11.65 -0.81 10.01
N ARG A 38 12.53 -1.53 10.73
CA ARG A 38 12.37 -2.99 11.00
C ARG A 38 11.10 -3.40 11.75
N GLY A 39 10.50 -2.52 12.55
CA GLY A 39 9.25 -2.78 13.29
C GLY A 39 7.97 -2.35 12.56
N LEU A 40 8.09 -1.77 11.36
CA LEU A 40 6.98 -1.17 10.64
C LEU A 40 6.20 -2.21 9.83
N GLN A 41 4.87 -2.13 9.89
CA GLN A 41 3.96 -2.87 9.02
C GLN A 41 3.07 -1.89 8.25
N VAL A 42 2.80 -2.19 6.98
CA VAL A 42 1.98 -1.35 6.11
C VAL A 42 0.84 -2.19 5.52
N LEU A 43 -0.38 -1.69 5.63
CA LEU A 43 -1.54 -2.23 4.94
C LEU A 43 -2.01 -1.24 3.87
N ILE A 44 -2.13 -1.69 2.62
CA ILE A 44 -2.61 -0.88 1.51
C ILE A 44 -4.08 -1.22 1.23
N ILE A 45 -4.98 -0.25 1.33
CA ILE A 45 -6.36 -0.39 0.86
C ILE A 45 -6.44 0.18 -0.56
N SER A 46 -6.91 -0.62 -1.51
CA SER A 46 -7.14 -0.19 -2.88
C SER A 46 -8.35 -0.91 -3.43
N GLY A 47 -9.16 -0.25 -4.24
CA GLY A 47 -10.17 -0.97 -5.01
C GLY A 47 -9.59 -1.55 -6.32
N ALA A 48 -8.34 -1.25 -6.67
CA ALA A 48 -7.86 -1.36 -8.04
C ALA A 48 -8.03 -2.81 -8.51
N PRO A 49 -8.60 -3.06 -9.71
CA PRO A 49 -8.97 -4.41 -10.12
C PRO A 49 -7.80 -5.41 -10.06
N ILE A 50 -6.58 -4.92 -10.27
CA ILE A 50 -5.36 -5.73 -10.33
C ILE A 50 -4.49 -5.62 -9.06
N ALA A 51 -5.03 -5.15 -7.93
CA ALA A 51 -4.24 -4.98 -6.71
C ALA A 51 -3.54 -6.28 -6.28
N GLY A 52 -4.24 -7.42 -6.38
CA GLY A 52 -3.67 -8.73 -6.06
C GLY A 52 -2.69 -9.30 -7.09
N ALA A 53 -2.44 -8.60 -8.20
CA ALA A 53 -1.45 -9.02 -9.21
C ALA A 53 -0.05 -8.44 -8.93
N PHE A 54 0.11 -7.59 -7.92
CA PHE A 54 1.41 -7.03 -7.56
C PHE A 54 2.11 -7.87 -6.48
N ASP A 55 3.44 -7.95 -6.55
CA ASP A 55 4.24 -8.55 -5.48
C ASP A 55 4.39 -7.58 -4.31
N TYR A 56 4.13 -8.02 -3.09
CA TYR A 56 4.37 -7.20 -1.90
C TYR A 56 5.56 -7.72 -1.11
N ARG A 57 6.40 -6.81 -0.61
CA ARG A 57 7.48 -7.18 0.31
C ARG A 57 6.90 -7.66 1.64
N ALA A 58 7.66 -8.47 2.37
CA ALA A 58 7.33 -8.84 3.74
C ALA A 58 7.01 -7.59 4.59
N ARG A 59 5.96 -7.68 5.41
CA ARG A 59 5.37 -6.57 6.21
C ARG A 59 4.60 -5.51 5.42
N VAL A 60 4.43 -5.70 4.11
CA VAL A 60 3.47 -4.94 3.31
C VAL A 60 2.40 -5.90 2.85
N ASP A 61 1.15 -5.59 3.17
CA ASP A 61 -0.01 -6.37 2.74
C ASP A 61 -1.07 -5.44 2.14
N PHE A 62 -2.08 -5.99 1.50
CA PHE A 62 -3.14 -5.21 0.88
C PHE A 62 -4.54 -5.79 1.13
N VAL A 63 -5.52 -4.90 1.15
CA VAL A 63 -6.94 -5.24 1.14
C VAL A 63 -7.55 -4.66 -0.12
N LYS A 64 -8.10 -5.55 -0.97
CA LYS A 64 -8.89 -5.15 -2.13
C LYS A 64 -10.31 -4.82 -1.69
N ILE A 65 -10.74 -3.58 -1.90
CA ILE A 65 -12.13 -3.16 -1.71
C ILE A 65 -12.88 -3.19 -3.06
N PRO A 66 -14.23 -3.06 -3.09
CA PRO A 66 -14.96 -2.98 -4.35
C PRO A 66 -14.41 -1.87 -5.26
N SER A 67 -14.12 -2.23 -6.52
CA SER A 67 -13.59 -1.30 -7.52
C SER A 67 -14.69 -0.34 -7.96
N VAL A 68 -14.38 0.94 -8.06
CA VAL A 68 -15.32 1.93 -8.59
C VAL A 68 -15.15 2.01 -10.11
N ILE A 69 -16.23 1.80 -10.84
CA ILE A 69 -16.26 1.99 -12.30
C ILE A 69 -16.86 3.36 -12.56
N LYS A 70 -16.14 4.22 -13.30
CA LYS A 70 -16.70 5.50 -13.71
C LYS A 70 -17.72 5.26 -14.82
N LEU A 71 -18.99 5.56 -14.53
CA LEU A 71 -20.05 5.57 -15.52
C LEU A 71 -20.05 6.94 -16.20
N ARG A 72 -19.45 7.02 -17.40
CA ARG A 72 -19.29 8.22 -18.26
C ARG A 72 -18.00 9.02 -18.07
#